data_AF-A0A7V5SPT2-F1
#
_entry.id   AF-A0A7V5SPT2-F1
#
_cell.length_a   1.000
_cell.length_b   1.000
_cell.length_c   1.000
_cell.angle_alpha   90.00
_cell.angle_beta   90.00
_cell.angle_gamma   90.00
#
_symmetry.space_group_name_H-M   'P 1'
#
loop_
_entity.id
_entity.type
_entity.pdbx_description
1 polymer ?
#
loop_
_entity_poly.entity_id
_entity_poly.type
_entity_poly.pdbx_seq_one_letter_code
_entity_poly.pdbx_strand_id
1 'polypeptide(L)'
;MENNLPNRSNENEIAGIGFSKKKASGILPNRLPEPLLLNLGCGKDVRDGFINIDLFSDDPRVVFMDIRNLSFPDNSADIILASDILEHF
;
A
#
# COMPACT_ATOMS: atom_id res chain seq x y z
N MET A 1 -28.91 34.13 22.28
CA MET A 1 -28.96 33.02 21.31
C MET A 1 -27.96 33.36 20.23
N GLU A 2 -26.83 32.66 20.20
CA GLU A 2 -26.04 32.38 19.00
C GLU A 2 -24.93 31.43 19.46
N ASN A 3 -25.22 30.13 19.31
CA ASN A 3 -24.26 29.06 19.56
C ASN A 3 -23.32 29.03 18.35
N ASN A 4 -22.12 29.57 18.49
CA ASN A 4 -21.03 29.32 17.54
C ASN A 4 -20.61 27.85 17.69
N LEU A 5 -21.20 26.97 16.87
CA LEU A 5 -20.66 25.63 16.66
C LEU A 5 -19.25 25.77 16.08
N PRO A 6 -18.26 25.04 16.61
CA PRO A 6 -16.96 24.97 15.96
C PRO A 6 -17.14 24.42 14.54
N ASN A 7 -16.61 25.20 13.60
CA ASN A 7 -16.62 24.94 12.17
C ASN A 7 -16.11 23.51 11.92
N ARG A 8 -16.83 22.77 11.08
CA ARG A 8 -16.55 21.36 10.75
C ARG A 8 -15.06 21.15 10.52
N SER A 9 -14.51 20.26 11.33
CA SER A 9 -13.15 19.74 11.30
C SER A 9 -12.65 19.55 9.87
N ASN A 10 -11.44 20.07 9.62
CA ASN A 10 -10.62 19.77 8.45
C ASN A 10 -10.64 18.27 8.15
N GLU A 11 -11.26 17.89 7.03
CA GLU A 11 -11.36 16.50 6.56
C GLU A 11 -9.97 15.88 6.27
N ASN A 12 -8.92 16.71 6.27
CA ASN A 12 -7.54 16.31 6.05
C ASN A 12 -6.82 15.75 7.29
N GLU A 13 -7.32 15.95 8.51
CA GLU A 13 -6.68 15.42 9.74
C GLU A 13 -7.15 14.00 10.12
N ILE A 14 -8.19 13.47 9.46
CA ILE A 14 -8.72 12.11 9.68
C ILE A 14 -8.12 11.09 8.69
N ALA A 15 -7.22 11.53 7.78
CA ALA A 15 -6.56 10.69 6.79
C ALA A 15 -5.70 9.55 7.39
N GLY A 16 -5.41 9.62 8.69
CA GLY A 16 -4.64 8.61 9.42
C GLY A 16 -5.39 7.31 9.71
N ILE A 17 -6.73 7.29 9.74
CA ILE A 17 -7.49 6.19 10.36
C ILE A 17 -8.17 5.23 9.37
N GLY A 18 -8.24 5.57 8.08
CA GLY A 18 -8.90 4.74 7.06
C GLY A 18 -7.96 4.17 5.98
N PHE A 19 -8.43 3.17 5.24
CA PHE A 19 -7.74 2.67 4.05
C PHE A 19 -7.79 3.68 2.90
N SER A 20 -6.74 3.69 2.06
CA SER A 20 -6.78 4.47 0.83
C SER A 20 -7.87 3.93 -0.10
N LYS A 21 -8.53 4.83 -0.84
CA LYS A 21 -9.46 4.47 -1.93
C LYS A 21 -8.86 4.74 -3.30
N LYS A 22 -7.67 5.34 -3.35
CA LYS A 22 -6.96 5.68 -4.56
C LYS A 22 -6.23 4.43 -5.04
N LYS A 23 -6.35 4.09 -6.33
CA LYS A 23 -5.53 3.02 -6.90
C LYS A 23 -4.06 3.34 -6.71
N ALA A 24 -3.30 2.36 -6.27
CA ALA A 24 -1.86 2.46 -6.20
C ALA A 24 -1.28 2.91 -7.57
N SER A 25 -0.16 3.60 -7.55
CA SER A 25 0.36 4.29 -8.75
C SER A 25 1.85 4.10 -8.99
N GLY A 26 2.51 3.36 -8.11
CA GLY A 26 3.91 2.99 -8.26
C GLY A 26 4.13 2.09 -9.46
N ILE A 27 5.34 2.17 -9.99
CA ILE A 27 5.77 1.46 -11.19
C ILE A 27 6.82 0.44 -10.77
N LEU A 28 6.73 -0.78 -11.27
CA LEU A 28 7.78 -1.77 -11.08
C LEU A 28 9.09 -1.28 -11.70
N PRO A 29 10.24 -1.51 -11.03
CA PRO A 29 11.51 -1.14 -11.62
C PRO A 29 11.79 -1.99 -12.86
N ASN A 30 12.44 -1.40 -13.87
CA ASN A 30 12.80 -2.09 -15.12
C ASN A 30 13.70 -3.32 -14.91
N ARG A 31 14.42 -3.37 -13.78
CA ARG A 31 15.15 -4.54 -13.29
C ARG A 31 14.73 -4.77 -11.85
N LEU A 32 14.38 -6.01 -11.52
CA LEU A 32 14.08 -6.38 -10.14
C LEU A 32 15.35 -6.22 -9.28
N PRO A 33 15.22 -5.70 -8.05
CA PRO A 33 16.34 -5.58 -7.12
C PRO A 33 16.81 -6.97 -6.68
N GLU A 34 18.08 -7.05 -6.28
CA GLU A 34 18.70 -8.23 -5.69
C GLU A 34 19.29 -7.81 -4.33
N PRO A 35 18.80 -8.34 -3.19
CA PRO A 35 17.74 -9.34 -3.09
C PRO A 35 16.34 -8.80 -3.44
N LEU A 36 15.45 -9.67 -3.91
CA LEU A 36 14.06 -9.33 -4.20
C LEU A 36 13.19 -9.48 -2.95
N LEU A 37 12.78 -8.34 -2.39
CA LEU A 37 11.95 -8.26 -1.19
C LEU A 37 10.55 -7.76 -1.54
N LEU A 38 9.51 -8.54 -1.22
CA LEU A 38 8.11 -8.21 -1.52
C LEU A 38 7.31 -7.93 -0.25
N ASN A 39 6.49 -6.88 -0.26
CA ASN A 39 5.53 -6.56 0.80
C ASN A 39 4.11 -6.55 0.21
N LEU A 40 3.34 -7.59 0.49
CA LEU A 40 2.05 -7.90 -0.14
C LEU A 40 0.88 -7.38 0.69
N GLY A 41 0.00 -6.58 0.07
CA GLY A 41 -1.11 -5.94 0.77
C GLY A 41 -0.63 -4.92 1.79
N CYS A 42 0.36 -4.10 1.41
CA CYS A 42 1.11 -3.29 2.37
C CYS A 42 0.26 -2.22 3.07
N GLY A 43 -0.90 -1.82 2.52
CA GLY A 43 -1.73 -0.74 3.05
C GLY A 43 -0.90 0.52 3.31
N LYS A 44 -0.76 0.88 4.59
CA LYS A 44 0.05 2.02 5.05
C LYS A 44 1.48 1.66 5.49
N ASP A 45 1.80 0.37 5.63
CA ASP A 45 3.12 -0.13 6.01
C ASP A 45 4.05 -0.18 4.79
N VAL A 46 4.45 1.00 4.29
CA VAL A 46 5.37 1.14 3.16
C VAL A 46 6.80 1.08 3.66
N ARG A 47 7.57 0.08 3.21
CA ARG A 47 8.93 -0.20 3.69
C ARG A 47 9.98 0.08 2.64
N ASP A 48 11.06 0.74 3.03
CA ASP A 48 12.21 0.96 2.17
C ASP A 48 12.93 -0.37 1.88
N GLY A 49 13.44 -0.52 0.66
CA GLY A 49 14.07 -1.76 0.18
C GLY A 49 13.09 -2.85 -0.27
N PHE A 50 11.80 -2.71 0.01
CA PHE A 50 10.75 -3.61 -0.49
C PHE A 50 10.09 -3.06 -1.75
N ILE A 51 9.68 -3.96 -2.65
CA ILE A 51 8.61 -3.67 -3.60
C ILE A 51 7.30 -3.80 -2.81
N ASN A 52 6.71 -2.65 -2.50
CA ASN A 52 5.44 -2.56 -1.77
C ASN A 52 4.28 -2.69 -2.77
N ILE A 53 3.35 -3.61 -2.51
CA ILE A 53 2.29 -3.99 -3.43
C ILE A 53 0.94 -3.89 -2.74
N ASP A 54 0.01 -3.17 -3.35
CA ASP A 54 -1.39 -3.08 -2.92
C ASP A 54 -2.29 -2.70 -4.10
N LEU A 55 -3.59 -2.95 -3.99
CA LEU A 55 -4.59 -2.42 -4.92
C LEU A 55 -4.82 -0.92 -4.68
N PHE A 56 -4.74 -0.46 -3.44
CA PHE A 56 -5.05 0.92 -3.07
C PHE A 56 -3.97 1.55 -2.19
N SER A 57 -3.45 2.69 -2.61
CA SER A 57 -2.50 3.47 -1.83
C SER A 57 -2.40 4.91 -2.32
N ASP A 58 -2.17 5.82 -1.37
CA ASP A 58 -1.82 7.21 -1.65
C ASP A 58 -0.30 7.41 -1.81
N ASP A 59 0.51 6.42 -1.42
CA ASP A 59 1.96 6.47 -1.53
C ASP A 59 2.41 6.07 -2.95
N PRO A 60 3.17 6.93 -3.65
CA PRO A 60 3.62 6.66 -5.02
C PRO A 60 4.64 5.52 -5.13
N ARG A 61 5.18 5.01 -4.02
CA ARG A 61 6.09 3.85 -3.99
C ARG A 61 5.36 2.51 -4.06
N VAL A 62 4.03 2.50 -3.87
CA VAL A 62 3.24 1.26 -3.86
C VAL A 62 2.80 0.92 -5.29
N VAL A 63 3.20 -0.27 -5.74
CA VAL A 63 2.87 -0.82 -7.05
C VAL A 63 1.45 -1.37 -7.05
N PHE A 64 0.67 -1.00 -8.07
CA PHE A 64 -0.65 -1.56 -8.29
C PHE A 64 -0.58 -2.98 -8.84
N MET A 65 -0.99 -3.96 -8.03
CA MET A 65 -1.09 -5.36 -8.44
C MET A 65 -2.07 -6.12 -7.53
N ASP A 66 -2.83 -7.06 -8.11
CA ASP A 66 -3.61 -8.01 -7.33
C ASP A 66 -2.68 -9.12 -6.84
N ILE A 67 -2.50 -9.24 -5.51
CA ILE A 67 -1.55 -10.20 -4.93
C ILE A 67 -1.99 -11.66 -5.07
N ARG A 68 -3.23 -11.93 -5.51
CA ARG A 68 -3.67 -13.27 -5.91
C ARG A 68 -3.12 -13.69 -7.27
N ASN A 69 -2.59 -12.74 -8.04
CA ASN A 69 -2.02 -12.96 -9.37
C ASN A 69 -0.76 -12.10 -9.57
N LEU A 70 0.34 -12.56 -8.97
CA LEU A 70 1.61 -11.86 -8.97
C LEU A 70 2.32 -11.95 -10.33
N SER A 71 2.77 -10.80 -10.85
CA SER A 71 3.54 -10.71 -12.11
C SER A 71 5.05 -10.79 -11.88
N PHE A 72 5.49 -11.72 -11.02
CA PHE A 72 6.90 -11.98 -10.74
C PHE A 72 7.29 -13.37 -11.27
N PRO A 73 8.56 -13.59 -11.65
CA PRO A 73 9.02 -14.92 -12.04
C PRO A 73 8.90 -15.93 -10.89
N ASP A 74 8.69 -17.20 -11.22
CA ASP A 74 8.71 -18.29 -10.25
C ASP A 74 10.05 -18.35 -9.50
N ASN A 75 10.01 -18.67 -8.21
CA ASN A 75 11.21 -18.83 -7.35
C ASN A 75 12.15 -17.61 -7.33
N SER A 76 11.62 -16.39 -7.52
CA SER A 76 12.44 -15.17 -7.59
C SER A 76 12.53 -14.37 -6.29
N ALA A 77 11.56 -14.48 -5.39
CA ALA A 77 11.53 -13.67 -4.17
C ALA A 77 12.41 -14.28 -3.07
N ASP A 78 13.29 -13.47 -2.48
CA ASP A 78 14.11 -13.85 -1.33
C ASP A 78 13.32 -13.71 -0.02
N ILE A 79 12.52 -12.65 0.10
CA ILE A 79 11.69 -12.39 1.28
C ILE A 79 10.30 -11.94 0.85
N ILE A 80 9.29 -12.49 1.51
CA ILE A 80 7.89 -12.08 1.37
C ILE A 80 7.36 -11.69 2.75
N LEU A 81 6.85 -10.46 2.84
CA LEU A 81 6.05 -9.98 3.96
C LEU A 81 4.58 -9.93 3.55
N ALA A 82 3.71 -10.51 4.38
CA ALA A 82 2.26 -10.52 4.20
C ALA A 82 1.60 -10.40 5.59
N SER A 83 1.51 -9.16 6.11
CA SER A 83 0.90 -8.89 7.42
C SER A 83 -0.59 -8.60 7.26
N ASP A 84 -1.44 -9.28 8.05
CA ASP A 84 -2.88 -9.00 8.16
C ASP A 84 -3.63 -8.93 6.80
N ILE A 85 -3.16 -9.73 5.83
CA ILE A 85 -3.70 -9.75 4.47
C ILE A 85 -4.30 -11.11 4.08
N LEU A 86 -3.93 -12.19 4.76
CA LEU A 86 -4.35 -13.54 4.38
C LEU A 86 -5.82 -13.82 4.73
N GLU A 87 -6.39 -13.07 5.67
CA GLU A 87 -7.79 -13.14 6.10
C GLU A 87 -8.77 -12.42 5.15
N HIS A 88 -8.26 -11.69 4.15
CA HIS A 88 -9.09 -10.88 3.25
C HIS A 88 -9.65 -11.66 2.04
N PHE A 89 -9.45 -12.99 2.00
CA PHE A 89 -9.80 -13.86 0.88
C PHE A 89 -10.90 -14.86 1.19
#